data_AF-A0A9E2J4W3-F1
#
_entry.id   AF-A0A9E2J4W3-F1
#
_cell.length_a   1.000
_cell.length_b   1.000
_cell.length_c   1.000
_cell.angle_alpha   90.00
_cell.angle_beta   90.00
_cell.angle_gamma   90.00
#
_symmetry.space_group_name_H-M   'P 1'
#
loop_
_entity.id
_entity.type
_entity.pdbx_description
1 polymer ?
#
loop_
_entity_poly.entity_id
_entity_poly.type
_entity_poly.pdbx_seq_one_letter_code
_entity_poly.pdbx_strand_id
1 'polypeptide(L)'
;MISLLLTILCSSSIALIIKQNSEKKGEPLLLLAGNYLAAAIISGTLFILEDQSNYSIFSFLFGAVMGGLFLFSFFAFTKAVESAGTALATVSSRISVIIPVLLSILFFNEIPSIKNIAGIFLAIITIIFFYFSLKTMTGKTLLGKDYMYLFIVLIGIGLGDFGMKVFQNLSGRNEEPFFLFMIFSFAFIYTSVFLKLKNIRIESTTAMLGAILGIPNIFSSYFLLGALSVLPAIVVYPSVNIGVILVTTFGAYLIWKENINRFGKIALVTGLAAILFLSL
;
A
#
# COMPACT_ATOMS: atom_id res chain seq x y z
N MET A 1 7.31 15.24 8.88
CA MET A 1 5.84 15.20 9.11
C MET A 1 5.02 15.46 7.84
N ILE A 2 5.38 16.43 6.99
CA ILE A 2 4.67 16.69 5.72
C ILE A 2 4.65 15.45 4.81
N SER A 3 5.79 14.75 4.65
CA SER A 3 5.85 13.52 3.85
C SER A 3 4.92 12.42 4.37
N LEU A 4 4.74 12.31 5.69
CA LEU A 4 3.80 11.35 6.29
C LEU A 4 2.34 11.66 5.89
N LEU A 5 1.95 12.94 5.95
CA LEU A 5 0.61 13.36 5.53
C LEU A 5 0.40 13.13 4.02
N LEU A 6 1.39 13.49 3.20
CA LEU A 6 1.30 13.34 1.75
C LEU A 6 1.26 11.87 1.32
N THR A 7 2.04 10.97 1.95
CA THR A 7 1.94 9.53 1.67
C THR A 7 0.57 8.98 2.07
N ILE A 8 -0.02 9.43 3.21
CA ILE A 8 -1.38 9.04 3.61
C ILE A 8 -2.40 9.47 2.54
N LEU A 9 -2.35 10.72 2.08
CA LEU A 9 -3.28 11.22 1.07
C LEU A 9 -3.12 10.49 -0.26
N CYS A 10 -1.89 10.27 -0.71
CA CYS A 10 -1.60 9.53 -1.94
C CYS A 10 -2.07 8.07 -1.85
N SER A 11 -1.70 7.36 -0.77
CA SER A 11 -2.16 5.98 -0.49
C SER A 11 -3.69 5.88 -0.43
N SER A 12 -4.36 6.89 0.12
CA SER A 12 -5.82 6.93 0.18
C SER A 12 -6.42 7.09 -1.21
N SER A 13 -5.86 7.99 -2.04
CA SER A 13 -6.28 8.15 -3.44
C SER A 13 -6.14 6.85 -4.24
N ILE A 14 -5.05 6.09 -4.03
CA ILE A 14 -4.86 4.76 -4.64
C ILE A 14 -6.03 3.84 -4.29
N ALA A 15 -6.36 3.73 -3.00
CA ALA A 15 -7.45 2.87 -2.53
C ALA A 15 -8.82 3.29 -3.11
N LEU A 16 -9.09 4.60 -3.19
CA LEU A 16 -10.34 5.12 -3.76
C LEU A 16 -10.44 4.89 -5.28
N ILE A 17 -9.35 5.02 -6.02
CA ILE A 17 -9.32 4.75 -7.47
C ILE A 17 -9.48 3.24 -7.74
N ILE A 18 -8.84 2.38 -6.95
CA ILE A 18 -9.03 0.91 -7.04
C ILE A 18 -10.50 0.55 -6.78
N LYS A 19 -11.12 1.15 -5.75
CA LYS A 19 -12.56 0.98 -5.49
C LYS A 19 -13.40 1.42 -6.68
N GLN A 20 -13.11 2.59 -7.25
CA GLN A 20 -13.81 3.09 -8.44
C GLN A 20 -13.66 2.16 -9.65
N ASN A 21 -12.49 1.57 -9.85
CA ASN A 21 -12.28 0.57 -10.90
C ASN A 21 -13.14 -0.68 -10.67
N SER A 22 -13.23 -1.15 -9.41
CA SER A 22 -14.07 -2.29 -9.04
C SER A 22 -15.55 -2.02 -9.31
N GLU A 23 -16.05 -0.83 -8.98
CA GLU A 23 -17.44 -0.43 -9.28
C GLU A 23 -17.73 -0.42 -10.80
N LYS A 24 -16.75 0.01 -11.60
CA LYS A 24 -16.83 -0.01 -13.06
C LYS A 24 -16.54 -1.38 -13.69
N LYS A 25 -16.21 -2.39 -12.88
CA LYS A 25 -15.81 -3.74 -13.31
C LYS A 25 -14.64 -3.74 -14.31
N GLY A 26 -13.72 -2.79 -14.17
CA GLY A 26 -12.52 -2.71 -15.01
C GLY A 26 -11.53 -3.82 -14.68
N GLU A 27 -10.83 -4.33 -15.69
CA GLU A 27 -9.83 -5.40 -15.55
C GLU A 27 -8.65 -4.99 -14.63
N PRO A 28 -8.48 -5.63 -13.44
CA PRO A 28 -7.49 -5.18 -12.45
C PRO A 28 -6.04 -5.21 -12.95
N LEU A 29 -5.67 -6.19 -13.78
CA LEU A 29 -4.33 -6.28 -14.35
C LEU A 29 -4.04 -5.14 -15.34
N LEU A 30 -5.06 -4.68 -16.06
CA LEU A 30 -4.92 -3.56 -16.99
C LEU A 30 -4.79 -2.22 -16.25
N LEU A 31 -5.56 -2.05 -15.16
CA LEU A 31 -5.41 -0.92 -14.24
C LEU A 31 -3.97 -0.86 -13.70
N LEU A 32 -3.42 -2.01 -13.30
CA LEU A 32 -2.07 -2.10 -12.75
C LEU A 32 -0.99 -1.80 -13.79
N ALA A 33 -1.17 -2.24 -15.03
CA ALA A 33 -0.24 -1.92 -16.11
C ALA A 33 -0.20 -0.42 -16.40
N GLY A 34 -1.36 0.25 -16.48
CA GLY A 34 -1.41 1.71 -16.63
C GLY A 34 -0.75 2.44 -15.46
N ASN A 35 -0.99 1.96 -14.24
CA ASN A 35 -0.37 2.48 -13.01
C ASN A 35 1.15 2.41 -13.05
N TYR A 36 1.69 1.22 -13.25
CA TYR A 36 3.14 1.03 -13.25
C TYR A 36 3.82 1.71 -14.44
N LEU A 37 3.16 1.79 -15.60
CA LEU A 37 3.68 2.56 -16.73
C LEU A 37 3.82 4.05 -16.40
N ALA A 38 2.75 4.66 -15.89
CA ALA A 38 2.77 6.08 -15.52
C ALA A 38 3.76 6.35 -14.38
N ALA A 39 3.79 5.48 -13.37
CA ALA A 39 4.76 5.57 -12.27
C ALA A 39 6.20 5.42 -12.75
N ALA A 40 6.49 4.52 -13.70
CA ALA A 40 7.81 4.34 -14.30
C ALA A 40 8.23 5.58 -15.12
N ILE A 41 7.32 6.18 -15.89
CA ILE A 41 7.62 7.42 -16.65
C ILE A 41 7.92 8.57 -15.69
N ILE A 42 7.10 8.77 -14.65
CA ILE A 42 7.29 9.86 -13.69
C ILE A 42 8.59 9.68 -12.91
N SER A 43 8.82 8.49 -12.36
CA SER A 43 10.05 8.18 -11.61
C SER A 43 11.30 8.26 -12.47
N GLY A 44 11.25 7.81 -13.72
CA GLY A 44 12.35 7.97 -14.68
C GLY A 44 12.63 9.43 -15.02
N THR A 45 11.58 10.25 -15.14
CA THR A 45 11.72 11.71 -15.33
C THR A 45 12.36 12.36 -14.11
N LEU A 46 11.92 12.02 -12.89
CA LEU A 46 12.52 12.52 -11.64
C LEU A 46 14.00 12.12 -11.54
N PHE A 47 14.33 10.88 -11.88
CA PHE A 47 15.71 10.40 -11.91
C PHE A 47 16.58 11.21 -12.89
N ILE A 48 16.09 11.49 -14.10
CA ILE A 48 16.85 12.25 -15.11
C ILE A 48 17.01 13.73 -14.71
N LEU A 49 15.99 14.33 -14.09
CA LEU A 49 16.01 15.74 -13.70
C LEU A 49 16.81 16.02 -12.43
N GLU A 50 17.08 14.99 -11.62
CA GLU A 50 17.80 15.15 -10.37
C GLU A 50 19.30 14.96 -10.59
N ASP A 51 20.01 16.09 -10.74
CA ASP A 51 21.45 16.18 -11.07
C ASP A 51 22.38 15.41 -10.12
N GLN A 52 21.93 15.12 -8.89
CA GLN A 52 22.70 14.38 -7.89
C GLN A 52 22.23 12.93 -7.69
N SER A 53 21.38 12.43 -8.58
CA SER A 53 20.88 11.06 -8.46
C SER A 53 21.99 10.04 -8.74
N ASN A 54 22.12 9.08 -7.82
CA ASN A 54 23.08 7.99 -7.95
C ASN A 54 22.36 6.73 -8.41
N TYR A 55 23.11 5.85 -9.08
CA TYR A 55 22.67 4.52 -9.45
C TYR A 55 23.61 3.49 -8.82
N SER A 56 23.04 2.36 -8.39
CA SER A 56 23.81 1.23 -7.88
C SER A 56 23.22 -0.10 -8.35
N ILE A 57 24.08 -1.12 -8.40
CA ILE A 57 23.65 -2.48 -8.73
C ILE A 57 22.68 -3.03 -7.68
N PHE A 58 22.82 -2.61 -6.42
CA PHE A 58 21.91 -2.96 -5.35
C PHE A 58 20.52 -2.40 -5.64
N SER A 59 20.39 -1.09 -5.91
CA SER A 59 19.12 -0.44 -6.27
C SER A 59 18.46 -1.07 -7.49
N PHE A 60 19.24 -1.48 -8.49
CA PHE A 60 18.75 -2.19 -9.67
C PHE A 60 18.16 -3.56 -9.33
N LEU A 61 18.93 -4.43 -8.69
CA LEU A 61 18.51 -5.80 -8.39
C LEU A 61 17.41 -5.83 -7.34
N PHE A 62 17.54 -4.99 -6.30
CA PHE A 62 16.54 -4.88 -5.25
C PHE A 62 15.24 -4.28 -5.81
N GLY A 63 15.32 -3.27 -6.68
CA GLY A 63 14.17 -2.74 -7.40
C GLY A 63 13.45 -3.79 -8.24
N ALA A 64 14.19 -4.69 -8.90
CA ALA A 64 13.60 -5.81 -9.65
C ALA A 64 12.79 -6.77 -8.75
N VAL A 65 13.38 -7.18 -7.62
CA VAL A 65 12.70 -8.04 -6.65
C VAL A 65 11.45 -7.37 -6.09
N MET A 66 11.56 -6.09 -5.72
CA MET A 66 10.47 -5.29 -5.17
C MET A 66 9.34 -5.06 -6.19
N GLY A 67 9.66 -4.82 -7.46
CA GLY A 67 8.67 -4.74 -8.53
C GLY A 67 7.90 -6.06 -8.73
N GLY A 68 8.59 -7.19 -8.61
CA GLY A 68 7.97 -8.52 -8.62
C GLY A 68 7.06 -8.74 -7.42
N LEU A 69 7.51 -8.33 -6.23
CA LEU A 69 6.75 -8.42 -4.99
C LEU A 69 5.49 -7.55 -5.02
N PHE A 70 5.55 -6.35 -5.61
CA PHE A 70 4.39 -5.46 -5.78
C PHE A 70 3.32 -6.10 -6.66
N LEU A 71 3.71 -6.65 -7.82
CA LEU A 71 2.78 -7.37 -8.70
C LEU A 71 2.19 -8.61 -8.02
N PHE A 72 3.04 -9.42 -7.38
CA PHE A 72 2.60 -10.65 -6.72
C PHE A 72 1.62 -10.38 -5.57
N SER A 73 1.91 -9.37 -4.76
CA SER A 73 1.04 -8.92 -3.67
C SER A 73 -0.31 -8.45 -4.17
N PHE A 74 -0.34 -7.71 -5.29
CA PHE A 74 -1.60 -7.30 -5.90
C PHE A 74 -2.39 -8.48 -6.48
N PHE A 75 -1.71 -9.46 -7.09
CA PHE A 75 -2.37 -10.66 -7.59
C PHE A 75 -2.99 -11.47 -6.44
N ALA A 76 -2.26 -11.64 -5.35
CA ALA A 76 -2.77 -12.27 -4.13
C ALA A 76 -3.95 -11.49 -3.55
N PHE A 77 -3.88 -10.15 -3.57
CA PHE A 77 -4.98 -9.29 -3.11
C PHE A 77 -6.23 -9.49 -3.96
N THR A 78 -6.10 -9.51 -5.28
CA THR A 78 -7.22 -9.76 -6.20
C THR A 78 -7.84 -11.13 -5.95
N LYS A 79 -7.02 -12.18 -5.78
CA LYS A 79 -7.51 -13.53 -5.47
C LYS A 79 -8.19 -13.62 -4.11
N ALA A 80 -7.66 -12.93 -3.10
CA ALA A 80 -8.29 -12.83 -1.79
C ALA A 80 -9.64 -12.10 -1.85
N VAL A 81 -9.76 -11.04 -2.66
CA VAL A 81 -11.04 -10.34 -2.90
C VAL A 81 -12.05 -11.27 -3.57
N GLU A 82 -11.66 -12.00 -4.62
CA GLU A 82 -12.53 -12.94 -5.33
C GLU A 82 -13.02 -14.07 -4.43
N SER A 83 -12.13 -14.59 -3.56
CA SER A 83 -12.39 -15.83 -2.82
C SER A 83 -12.96 -15.59 -1.42
N ALA A 84 -12.38 -14.66 -0.65
CA ALA A 84 -12.75 -14.32 0.73
C ALA A 84 -13.58 -13.03 0.85
N GLY A 85 -13.65 -12.22 -0.22
CA GLY A 85 -14.37 -10.95 -0.24
C GLY A 85 -13.49 -9.74 0.09
N THR A 86 -13.98 -8.56 -0.29
CA THR A 86 -13.26 -7.28 -0.20
C THR A 86 -12.88 -6.93 1.24
N ALA A 87 -13.77 -7.19 2.20
CA ALA A 87 -13.56 -6.86 3.61
C ALA A 87 -12.35 -7.60 4.20
N LEU A 88 -12.28 -8.93 4.02
CA LEU A 88 -11.18 -9.75 4.55
C LEU A 88 -9.86 -9.46 3.83
N ALA A 89 -9.86 -9.31 2.50
CA ALA A 89 -8.66 -8.96 1.75
C ALA A 89 -8.09 -7.60 2.18
N THR A 90 -8.96 -6.59 2.34
CA THR A 90 -8.57 -5.25 2.80
C THR A 90 -8.05 -5.28 4.23
N VAL A 91 -8.68 -6.03 5.13
CA VAL A 91 -8.20 -6.12 6.51
C VAL A 91 -6.86 -6.85 6.57
N SER A 92 -6.68 -7.92 5.79
CA SER A 92 -5.40 -8.62 5.70
C SER A 92 -4.27 -7.70 5.23
N SER A 93 -4.55 -6.84 4.23
CA SER A 93 -3.57 -5.84 3.77
C SER A 93 -3.30 -4.71 4.77
N ARG A 94 -4.18 -4.45 5.74
CA ARG A 94 -3.91 -3.51 6.83
C ARG A 94 -3.16 -4.15 7.99
N ILE A 95 -3.42 -5.43 8.26
CA ILE A 95 -2.70 -6.20 9.28
C ILE A 95 -1.24 -6.44 8.87
N SER A 96 -0.93 -6.43 7.56
CA SER A 96 0.45 -6.56 7.06
C SER A 96 1.43 -5.59 7.70
N VAL A 97 0.95 -4.44 8.22
CA VAL A 97 1.71 -3.45 9.01
C VAL A 97 2.52 -4.06 10.15
N ILE A 98 2.10 -5.21 10.69
CA ILE A 98 2.81 -5.93 11.74
C ILE A 98 4.20 -6.37 11.27
N ILE A 99 4.35 -6.77 10.00
CA ILE A 99 5.62 -7.27 9.46
C ILE A 99 6.71 -6.19 9.45
N PRO A 100 6.54 -5.02 8.78
CA PRO A 100 7.58 -4.02 8.76
C PRO A 100 7.86 -3.47 10.16
N VAL A 101 6.86 -3.42 11.06
CA VAL A 101 7.07 -3.02 12.46
C VAL A 101 7.95 -4.03 13.20
N LEU A 102 7.59 -5.32 13.21
CA LEU A 102 8.34 -6.36 13.90
C LEU A 102 9.76 -6.51 13.33
N LEU A 103 9.88 -6.55 12.00
CA LEU A 103 11.20 -6.65 11.36
C LEU A 103 12.04 -5.40 11.58
N SER A 104 11.45 -4.21 11.72
CA SER A 104 12.21 -3.01 12.06
C SER A 104 12.73 -3.02 13.50
N ILE A 105 11.96 -3.57 14.45
CA ILE A 105 12.43 -3.80 15.81
C ILE A 105 13.59 -4.80 15.81
N LEU A 106 13.48 -5.90 15.06
CA LEU A 106 14.47 -6.99 15.03
C LEU A 106 15.76 -6.64 14.27
N PHE A 107 15.66 -6.04 13.08
CA PHE A 107 16.79 -5.81 12.19
C PHE A 107 17.41 -4.42 12.31
N PHE A 108 16.62 -3.41 12.74
CA PHE A 108 17.08 -2.03 12.86
C PHE A 108 17.10 -1.54 14.32
N ASN A 109 16.87 -2.43 15.29
CA ASN A 109 16.88 -2.13 16.73
C ASN A 109 16.00 -0.91 17.09
N GLU A 110 14.87 -0.72 16.39
CA GLU A 110 13.93 0.34 16.74
C GLU A 110 13.25 0.00 18.08
N ILE A 111 13.51 0.80 19.12
CA ILE A 111 12.95 0.59 20.46
C ILE A 111 11.62 1.34 20.58
N PRO A 112 10.47 0.65 20.70
CA PRO A 112 9.20 1.32 20.86
C PRO A 112 9.08 1.95 22.25
N SER A 113 8.73 3.24 22.30
CA SER A 113 8.33 3.90 23.54
C SER A 113 7.01 3.31 24.06
N ILE A 114 6.71 3.53 25.33
CA ILE A 114 5.41 3.15 25.93
C ILE A 114 4.24 3.75 25.14
N LYS A 115 4.40 4.99 24.64
CA LYS A 115 3.40 5.67 23.81
C LYS A 115 3.24 4.98 22.46
N ASN A 116 4.34 4.57 21.83
CA ASN A 116 4.31 3.82 20.57
C ASN A 116 3.60 2.48 20.73
N ILE A 117 3.83 1.77 21.83
CA ILE A 117 3.14 0.50 22.15
C ILE A 117 1.63 0.74 22.29
N ALA A 118 1.23 1.77 23.04
CA ALA A 118 -0.18 2.15 23.18
C ALA A 118 -0.82 2.52 21.82
N GLY A 119 -0.09 3.28 20.99
CA GLY A 119 -0.52 3.65 19.65
C GLY A 119 -0.68 2.46 18.70
N ILE A 120 0.27 1.51 18.70
CA ILE A 120 0.19 0.26 17.93
C ILE A 120 -1.01 -0.58 18.40
N PHE A 121 -1.22 -0.69 19.71
CA PHE A 121 -2.37 -1.41 20.25
C PHE A 121 -3.70 -0.80 19.79
N LEU A 122 -3.83 0.53 19.85
CA LEU A 122 -5.00 1.25 19.33
C LEU A 122 -5.14 1.10 17.80
N ALA A 123 -4.05 1.01 17.05
CA ALA A 123 -4.07 0.75 15.63
C ALA A 123 -4.66 -0.64 15.32
N ILE A 124 -4.28 -1.68 16.08
CA ILE A 124 -4.86 -3.02 15.94
C ILE A 124 -6.37 -2.99 16.24
N ILE A 125 -6.78 -2.34 17.34
CA ILE A 125 -8.20 -2.16 17.68
C ILE A 125 -8.95 -1.47 16.53
N THR A 126 -8.33 -0.44 15.94
CA THR A 126 -8.91 0.28 14.80
C THR A 126 -9.12 -0.62 13.60
N ILE A 127 -8.14 -1.47 13.26
CA ILE A 127 -8.25 -2.43 12.15
C ILE A 127 -9.37 -3.46 12.43
N ILE A 128 -9.52 -3.91 13.67
CA ILE A 128 -10.60 -4.83 14.07
C ILE A 128 -11.98 -4.19 13.90
N PHE A 129 -12.17 -2.96 14.38
CA PHE A 129 -13.45 -2.26 14.19
C PHE A 129 -13.69 -1.89 12.73
N PHE A 130 -12.63 -1.60 11.97
CA PHE A 130 -12.72 -1.37 10.53
C PHE A 130 -13.20 -2.63 9.80
N TYR A 131 -12.71 -3.82 10.16
CA TYR A 131 -13.25 -5.08 9.65
C TYR A 131 -14.75 -5.21 9.88
N PHE A 132 -15.21 -5.02 11.12
CA PHE A 132 -16.64 -5.08 11.43
C PHE A 132 -17.44 -4.00 10.70
N SER A 133 -16.82 -2.88 10.35
CA SER A 133 -17.47 -1.84 9.55
C SER A 133 -17.68 -2.26 8.08
N LEU A 134 -16.75 -3.06 7.53
CA LEU A 134 -16.80 -3.55 6.15
C LEU A 134 -17.58 -4.86 6.00
N LYS A 135 -17.77 -5.59 7.09
CA LYS A 135 -18.41 -6.91 7.08
C LYS A 135 -19.86 -6.80 6.61
N THR A 136 -20.13 -7.24 5.39
CA THR A 136 -21.48 -7.54 4.92
C THR A 136 -21.91 -8.91 5.43
N MET A 137 -23.20 -9.07 5.77
CA MET A 137 -23.77 -10.28 6.39
C MET A 137 -23.87 -11.50 5.44
N THR A 138 -23.09 -11.51 4.35
CA THR A 138 -23.05 -12.64 3.42
C THR A 138 -22.18 -13.75 4.00
N GLY A 139 -22.82 -14.75 4.61
CA GLY A 139 -22.19 -15.92 5.22
C GLY A 139 -21.63 -16.90 4.19
N LYS A 140 -20.55 -16.53 3.49
CA LYS A 140 -19.74 -17.48 2.72
C LYS A 140 -18.84 -18.25 3.67
N THR A 141 -18.85 -19.58 3.57
CA THR A 141 -17.89 -20.44 4.26
C THR A 141 -16.54 -20.35 3.56
N LEU A 142 -15.50 -19.98 4.31
CA LEU A 142 -14.14 -19.89 3.79
C LEU A 142 -13.51 -21.29 3.70
N LEU A 143 -12.79 -21.53 2.61
CA LEU A 143 -12.00 -22.73 2.38
C LEU A 143 -10.53 -22.48 2.74
N GLY A 144 -9.74 -23.55 2.92
CA GLY A 144 -8.30 -23.45 3.25
C GLY A 144 -7.50 -22.59 2.25
N LYS A 145 -7.83 -22.67 0.96
CA LYS A 145 -7.22 -21.84 -0.09
C LYS A 145 -7.48 -20.34 0.08
N ASP A 146 -8.59 -19.96 0.70
CA ASP A 146 -8.95 -18.55 0.90
C ASP A 146 -8.07 -17.93 1.99
N TYR A 147 -7.83 -18.68 3.07
CA TYR A 147 -6.87 -18.32 4.10
C TYR A 147 -5.44 -18.24 3.55
N MET A 148 -5.08 -19.11 2.61
CA MET A 148 -3.78 -19.05 1.94
C MET A 148 -3.61 -17.73 1.18
N TYR A 149 -4.59 -17.30 0.38
CA TYR A 149 -4.51 -16.01 -0.32
C TYR A 149 -4.46 -14.83 0.65
N LEU A 150 -5.27 -14.85 1.71
CA LEU A 150 -5.21 -13.81 2.76
C LEU A 150 -3.82 -13.75 3.42
N PHE A 151 -3.21 -14.89 3.70
CA PHE A 151 -1.87 -14.95 4.28
C PHE A 151 -0.81 -14.43 3.31
N ILE A 152 -0.90 -14.79 2.02
CA ILE A 152 0.02 -14.28 1.01
C ILE A 152 -0.11 -12.75 0.87
N VAL A 153 -1.32 -12.19 0.97
CA VAL A 153 -1.53 -10.73 0.99
C VAL A 153 -0.79 -10.09 2.17
N LEU A 154 -0.96 -10.66 3.36
CA LEU A 154 -0.30 -10.18 4.57
C LEU A 154 1.21 -10.18 4.40
N ILE A 155 1.79 -11.32 4.00
CA ILE A 155 3.23 -11.47 3.81
C ILE A 155 3.76 -10.58 2.68
N GLY A 156 3.12 -10.59 1.52
CA GLY A 156 3.58 -9.88 0.34
C GLY A 156 3.62 -8.37 0.54
N ILE A 157 2.53 -7.80 1.05
CA ILE A 157 2.45 -6.36 1.33
C ILE A 157 3.40 -5.98 2.47
N GLY A 158 3.44 -6.79 3.53
CA GLY A 158 4.30 -6.51 4.68
C GLY A 158 5.80 -6.59 4.37
N LEU A 159 6.21 -7.54 3.52
CA LEU A 159 7.58 -7.61 3.00
C LEU A 159 7.88 -6.49 2.02
N GLY A 160 6.89 -6.05 1.24
CA GLY A 160 7.01 -4.87 0.37
C GLY A 160 7.27 -3.60 1.18
N ASP A 161 6.48 -3.37 2.23
CA ASP A 161 6.71 -2.27 3.15
C ASP A 161 8.08 -2.39 3.82
N PHE A 162 8.42 -3.56 4.38
CA PHE A 162 9.72 -3.76 5.00
C PHE A 162 10.88 -3.53 4.02
N GLY A 163 10.74 -3.95 2.77
CA GLY A 163 11.73 -3.72 1.72
C GLY A 163 12.00 -2.23 1.48
N MET A 164 10.98 -1.38 1.55
CA MET A 164 11.17 0.08 1.49
C MET A 164 12.02 0.60 2.66
N LYS A 165 11.84 0.05 3.87
CA LYS A 165 12.66 0.37 5.05
C LYS A 165 14.09 -0.17 4.92
N VAL A 166 14.26 -1.36 4.36
CA VAL A 166 15.58 -1.95 4.08
C VAL A 166 16.36 -1.06 3.12
N PHE A 167 15.73 -0.65 2.01
CA PHE A 167 16.33 0.28 1.07
C PHE A 167 16.74 1.60 1.74
N GLN A 168 15.80 2.21 2.49
CA GLN A 168 16.03 3.48 3.16
C GLN A 168 17.21 3.45 4.15
N ASN A 169 17.48 2.31 4.80
CA ASN A 169 18.61 2.17 5.71
C ASN A 169 19.93 1.79 5.02
N LEU A 170 19.88 1.01 3.94
CA LEU A 170 21.09 0.51 3.26
C LEU A 170 21.59 1.44 2.16
N SER A 171 20.76 2.35 1.67
CA SER A 171 21.05 3.24 0.54
C SER A 171 20.84 4.70 0.90
N GLY A 172 21.61 5.58 0.24
CA GLY A 172 21.47 7.01 0.42
C GLY A 172 20.23 7.58 -0.28
N ARG A 173 19.76 8.74 0.18
CA ARG A 173 18.59 9.43 -0.39
C ARG A 173 18.70 9.70 -1.89
N ASN A 174 19.92 9.93 -2.36
CA ASN A 174 20.23 10.22 -3.75
C ASN A 174 19.95 9.04 -4.69
N GLU A 175 19.77 7.82 -4.16
CA GLU A 175 19.39 6.64 -4.94
C GLU A 175 17.87 6.40 -4.96
N GLU A 176 17.07 7.13 -4.17
CA GLU A 176 15.60 6.96 -4.11
C GLU A 176 14.92 7.10 -5.48
N PRO A 177 15.23 8.11 -6.33
CA PRO A 177 14.62 8.25 -7.65
C PRO A 177 14.91 7.05 -8.56
N PHE A 178 16.17 6.59 -8.57
CA PHE A 178 16.59 5.43 -9.34
C PHE A 178 15.91 4.15 -8.85
N PHE A 179 15.88 3.92 -7.54
CA PHE A 179 15.24 2.75 -6.95
C PHE A 179 13.74 2.66 -7.27
N LEU A 180 13.01 3.77 -7.13
CA LEU A 180 11.59 3.82 -7.49
C LEU A 180 11.39 3.58 -8.98
N PHE A 181 12.25 4.16 -9.83
CA PHE A 181 12.23 3.90 -11.27
C PHE A 181 12.41 2.42 -11.58
N MET A 182 13.33 1.73 -10.90
CA MET A 182 13.53 0.29 -11.08
C MET A 182 12.34 -0.54 -10.59
N ILE A 183 11.75 -0.23 -9.43
CA ILE A 183 10.53 -0.90 -8.93
C ILE A 183 9.42 -0.83 -9.97
N PHE A 184 9.07 0.38 -10.40
CA PHE A 184 7.91 0.58 -11.28
C PHE A 184 8.17 0.10 -12.70
N SER A 185 9.41 0.21 -13.20
CA SER A 185 9.78 -0.34 -14.52
C SER A 185 9.68 -1.86 -14.55
N PHE A 186 10.24 -2.55 -13.55
CA PHE A 186 10.14 -4.02 -13.49
C PHE A 186 8.70 -4.47 -13.22
N ALA A 187 7.97 -3.80 -12.33
CA ALA A 187 6.55 -4.08 -12.10
C ALA A 187 5.73 -3.93 -13.39
N PHE A 188 6.00 -2.90 -14.21
CA PHE A 188 5.37 -2.72 -15.52
C PHE A 188 5.74 -3.83 -16.50
N ILE A 189 7.01 -4.21 -16.59
CA ILE A 189 7.47 -5.31 -17.46
C ILE A 189 6.76 -6.61 -17.07
N TYR A 190 6.78 -6.98 -15.79
CA TYR A 190 6.13 -8.20 -15.31
C TYR A 190 4.63 -8.17 -15.59
N THR A 191 3.95 -7.06 -15.30
CA THR A 191 2.51 -6.93 -15.55
C THR A 191 2.18 -7.03 -17.04
N SER A 192 3.01 -6.44 -17.91
CA SER A 192 2.85 -6.50 -19.36
C SER A 192 3.03 -7.92 -19.90
N VAL A 193 3.98 -8.69 -19.35
CA VAL A 193 4.14 -10.12 -19.67
C VAL A 193 2.88 -10.89 -19.28
N PHE A 194 2.34 -10.68 -18.07
CA PHE A 194 1.11 -11.34 -17.63
C PHE A 194 -0.12 -10.96 -18.45
N LEU A 195 -0.26 -9.70 -18.86
CA LEU A 195 -1.34 -9.25 -19.75
C LEU A 195 -1.31 -9.99 -21.09
N LYS A 196 -0.12 -10.12 -21.69
CA LYS A 196 0.08 -10.87 -22.94
C LYS A 196 -0.23 -12.35 -22.75
N LEU A 197 0.29 -12.99 -21.71
CA LEU A 197 0.06 -14.41 -21.44
C LEU A 197 -1.43 -14.73 -21.21
N LYS A 198 -2.19 -13.80 -20.63
CA LYS A 198 -3.64 -13.97 -20.40
C LYS A 198 -4.51 -13.50 -21.56
N ASN A 199 -3.94 -12.97 -22.64
CA ASN A 199 -4.66 -12.39 -23.78
C ASN A 199 -5.76 -11.40 -23.36
N ILE A 200 -5.48 -10.58 -22.33
CA ILE A 200 -6.45 -9.59 -21.84
C ILE A 200 -6.60 -8.47 -22.87
N ARG A 201 -7.84 -8.18 -23.25
CA ARG A 201 -8.14 -7.10 -24.20
C ARG A 201 -7.85 -5.74 -23.55
N ILE A 202 -7.20 -4.86 -24.29
CA ILE A 202 -6.88 -3.51 -23.83
C ILE A 202 -8.14 -2.65 -23.91
N GLU A 203 -8.67 -2.29 -22.76
CA GLU A 203 -9.73 -1.30 -22.60
C GLU A 203 -9.10 0.07 -22.22
N SER A 204 -9.22 1.05 -23.11
CA SER A 204 -8.55 2.36 -22.94
C SER A 204 -8.97 3.11 -21.68
N THR A 205 -10.25 3.01 -21.29
CA THR A 205 -10.81 3.59 -20.07
C THR A 205 -10.13 3.07 -18.80
N THR A 206 -9.97 1.75 -18.69
CA THR A 206 -9.30 1.09 -17.56
C THR A 206 -7.80 1.38 -17.56
N ALA A 207 -7.16 1.39 -18.73
CA ALA A 207 -5.75 1.77 -18.86
C ALA A 207 -5.49 3.24 -18.45
N MET A 208 -6.37 4.16 -18.85
CA MET A 208 -6.31 5.58 -18.47
C MET A 208 -6.54 5.77 -16.97
N LEU A 209 -7.52 5.07 -16.39
CA LEU A 209 -7.72 5.07 -14.94
C LEU A 209 -6.48 4.53 -14.20
N GLY A 210 -5.81 3.54 -14.81
CA GLY A 210 -4.51 3.04 -14.36
C GLY A 210 -3.44 4.13 -14.39
N ALA A 211 -3.31 4.88 -15.49
CA ALA A 211 -2.35 5.98 -15.57
C ALA A 211 -2.62 7.06 -14.50
N ILE A 212 -3.89 7.38 -14.24
CA ILE A 212 -4.29 8.28 -13.15
C ILE A 212 -3.92 7.71 -11.78
N LEU A 213 -4.07 6.38 -11.57
CA LEU A 213 -3.63 5.67 -10.36
C LEU A 213 -2.09 5.74 -10.18
N GLY A 214 -1.34 5.76 -11.28
CA GLY A 214 0.13 5.82 -11.28
C GLY A 214 0.70 7.03 -10.57
N ILE A 215 0.06 8.20 -10.72
CA ILE A 215 0.49 9.47 -10.12
C ILE A 215 0.54 9.39 -8.59
N PRO A 216 -0.57 9.12 -7.87
CA PRO A 216 -0.51 8.97 -6.42
C PRO A 216 0.31 7.75 -6.00
N ASN A 217 0.45 6.70 -6.84
CA ASN A 217 1.26 5.54 -6.48
C ASN A 217 2.76 5.87 -6.36
N ILE A 218 3.35 6.53 -7.35
CA ILE A 218 4.77 6.95 -7.26
C ILE A 218 4.98 7.90 -6.09
N PHE A 219 4.12 8.90 -5.92
CA PHE A 219 4.25 9.87 -4.84
C PHE A 219 4.01 9.25 -3.46
N SER A 220 3.13 8.26 -3.34
CA SER A 220 2.95 7.51 -2.10
C SER A 220 4.26 6.84 -1.68
N SER A 221 4.94 6.14 -2.59
CA SER A 221 6.22 5.48 -2.31
C SER A 221 7.36 6.48 -2.05
N TYR A 222 7.43 7.56 -2.81
CA TYR A 222 8.42 8.62 -2.61
C TYR A 222 8.27 9.30 -1.23
N PHE A 223 7.04 9.71 -0.88
CA PHE A 223 6.78 10.32 0.42
C PHE A 223 6.89 9.34 1.58
N LEU A 224 6.69 8.03 1.35
CA LEU A 224 6.95 7.00 2.34
C LEU A 224 8.44 6.92 2.67
N LEU A 225 9.33 6.84 1.68
CA LEU A 225 10.79 6.90 1.89
C LEU A 225 11.17 8.20 2.61
N GLY A 226 10.59 9.32 2.19
CA GLY A 226 10.74 10.61 2.86
C GLY A 226 10.28 10.60 4.32
N ALA A 227 9.20 9.90 4.68
CA ALA A 227 8.77 9.76 6.06
C ALA A 227 9.71 8.86 6.88
N LEU A 228 10.14 7.72 6.32
CA LEU A 228 11.04 6.76 6.97
C LEU A 228 12.45 7.33 7.23
N SER A 229 12.85 8.33 6.44
CA SER A 229 14.13 9.03 6.63
C SER A 229 14.18 9.95 7.86
N VAL A 230 13.03 10.33 8.42
CA VAL A 230 12.94 11.27 9.55
C VAL A 230 12.26 10.64 10.77
N LEU A 231 11.41 9.63 10.56
CA LEU A 231 10.63 8.97 11.60
C LEU A 231 10.89 7.46 11.61
N PRO A 232 10.85 6.81 12.79
CA PRO A 232 10.96 5.35 12.91
C PRO A 232 9.86 4.62 12.14
N ALA A 233 10.18 3.46 11.58
CA ALA A 233 9.21 2.60 10.89
C ALA A 233 8.06 2.17 11.82
N ILE A 234 8.35 1.94 13.10
CA ILE A 234 7.34 1.63 14.13
C ILE A 234 6.27 2.72 14.31
N VAL A 235 6.54 3.96 13.87
CA VAL A 235 5.58 5.07 13.88
C VAL A 235 4.97 5.27 12.50
N VAL A 236 5.80 5.27 11.45
CA VAL A 236 5.37 5.56 10.07
C VAL A 236 4.34 4.55 9.57
N TYR A 237 4.63 3.25 9.61
CA TYR A 237 3.75 2.24 9.00
C TYR A 237 2.37 2.15 9.66
N PRO A 238 2.25 2.14 11.01
CA PRO A 238 0.94 2.23 11.66
C PRO A 238 0.21 3.54 11.35
N SER A 239 0.91 4.68 11.37
CA SER A 239 0.30 5.98 11.07
C SER A 239 -0.23 6.05 9.64
N VAL A 240 0.52 5.52 8.66
CA VAL A 240 0.07 5.44 7.26
C VAL A 240 -1.16 4.56 7.13
N ASN A 241 -1.13 3.34 7.71
CA ASN A 241 -2.25 2.41 7.61
C ASN A 241 -3.53 2.97 8.24
N ILE A 242 -3.44 3.53 9.44
CA ILE A 242 -4.59 4.14 10.11
C ILE A 242 -5.04 5.40 9.38
N GLY A 243 -4.11 6.26 8.97
CA GLY A 243 -4.43 7.46 8.18
C GLY A 243 -5.21 7.13 6.92
N VAL A 244 -4.81 6.08 6.19
CA VAL A 244 -5.52 5.60 5.02
C VAL A 244 -6.92 5.10 5.37
N ILE A 245 -7.09 4.35 6.47
CA ILE A 245 -8.42 3.93 6.93
C ILE A 245 -9.32 5.16 7.20
N LEU A 246 -8.82 6.17 7.90
CA LEU A 246 -9.59 7.38 8.23
C LEU A 246 -10.02 8.12 6.96
N VAL A 247 -9.06 8.43 6.08
CA VAL A 247 -9.31 9.22 4.86
C VAL A 247 -10.18 8.44 3.88
N THR A 248 -9.95 7.14 3.69
CA THR A 248 -10.78 6.33 2.77
C THR A 248 -12.20 6.12 3.30
N THR A 249 -12.40 5.95 4.61
CA THR A 249 -13.74 5.88 5.21
C THR A 249 -14.50 7.19 5.00
N PHE A 250 -13.84 8.33 5.22
CA PHE A 250 -14.45 9.65 5.00
C PHE A 250 -14.69 9.94 3.51
N GLY A 251 -13.74 9.59 2.64
CA GLY A 251 -13.87 9.69 1.19
C GLY A 251 -15.00 8.81 0.64
N ALA A 252 -15.18 7.61 1.20
CA ALA A 252 -16.29 6.73 0.86
C ALA A 252 -17.66 7.36 1.19
N TYR A 253 -17.76 7.99 2.36
CA TYR A 253 -18.94 8.76 2.77
C TYR A 253 -19.21 9.96 1.84
N LEU A 254 -18.19 10.70 1.42
CA LEU A 254 -18.39 11.88 0.57
C LEU A 254 -18.71 11.53 -0.89
N ILE A 255 -17.94 10.62 -1.49
CA ILE A 255 -18.01 10.33 -2.94
C ILE A 255 -19.15 9.36 -3.24
N TRP A 256 -19.31 8.29 -2.45
CA TRP A 256 -20.34 7.26 -2.68
C TRP A 256 -21.54 7.40 -1.74
N LYS A 257 -21.55 8.39 -0.83
CA LYS A 257 -22.65 8.59 0.13
C LYS A 257 -22.93 7.36 1.00
N GLU A 258 -21.88 6.56 1.26
CA GLU A 258 -21.97 5.37 2.09
C GLU A 258 -22.13 5.75 3.57
N ASN A 259 -23.15 5.21 4.23
CA ASN A 259 -23.37 5.50 5.64
C ASN A 259 -22.29 4.86 6.53
N ILE A 260 -21.64 5.67 7.36
CA ILE A 260 -20.68 5.19 8.36
C ILE A 260 -21.45 4.52 9.50
N ASN A 261 -21.36 3.20 9.56
CA ASN A 261 -22.00 2.42 10.63
C ASN A 261 -21.31 2.62 12.00
N ARG A 262 -21.90 2.03 13.05
CA ARG A 262 -21.39 2.18 14.43
C ARG A 262 -19.94 1.73 14.57
N PHE A 263 -19.55 0.62 13.95
CA PHE A 263 -18.19 0.11 13.99
C PHE A 263 -17.20 1.02 13.25
N GLY A 264 -17.61 1.58 12.10
CA GLY A 264 -16.82 2.58 11.37
C GLY A 264 -16.56 3.83 12.21
N LYS A 265 -17.57 4.33 12.93
CA LYS A 265 -17.39 5.48 13.85
C LYS A 265 -16.41 5.16 14.98
N ILE A 266 -16.48 3.96 15.55
CA ILE A 266 -15.54 3.51 16.59
C ILE A 266 -14.11 3.45 16.01
N ALA A 267 -13.94 2.85 14.83
CA ALA A 267 -12.65 2.78 14.14
C ALA A 267 -12.06 4.18 13.88
N LEU A 268 -12.90 5.16 13.51
CA LEU A 268 -12.44 6.55 13.33
C LEU A 268 -11.90 7.15 14.65
N VAL A 269 -12.65 6.99 15.75
CA VAL A 269 -12.25 7.52 17.06
C VAL A 269 -10.97 6.84 17.57
N THR A 270 -10.90 5.51 17.52
CA THR A 270 -9.72 4.77 17.96
C THR A 270 -8.52 5.04 17.05
N GLY A 271 -8.74 5.26 15.76
CA GLY A 271 -7.69 5.57 14.80
C GLY A 271 -7.07 6.95 15.02
N LEU A 272 -7.89 7.96 15.31
CA LEU A 272 -7.40 9.28 15.71
C LEU A 272 -6.57 9.21 17.00
N ALA A 273 -7.05 8.45 17.99
CA ALA A 273 -6.28 8.22 19.22
C ALA A 273 -4.95 7.50 18.91
N ALA A 274 -4.95 6.47 18.05
CA ALA A 274 -3.73 5.76 17.66
C ALA A 274 -2.69 6.71 17.05
N ILE A 275 -3.08 7.55 16.09
CA ILE A 275 -2.17 8.52 15.45
C ILE A 275 -1.63 9.51 16.47
N LEU A 276 -2.47 10.01 17.40
CA LEU A 276 -2.03 10.91 18.46
C LEU A 276 -0.95 10.26 19.32
N PHE A 277 -1.17 9.04 19.81
CA PHE A 277 -0.18 8.32 20.63
C PHE A 277 1.12 8.01 19.86
N LEU A 278 1.05 7.71 18.57
CA LEU A 278 2.21 7.47 17.72
C LEU A 278 2.99 8.76 17.40
N SER A 279 2.35 9.92 17.48
CA SER A 279 2.96 11.22 17.20
C SER A 279 3.61 11.90 18.41
N LEU A 280 3.39 11.37 19.63
CA LEU A 280 3.84 11.91 20.91
C LEU A 280 5.15 11.29 21.41
#